data_AF-A0A534AQ23-F1
#
_entry.id   AF-A0A534AQ23-F1
#
_cell.length_a   1.000
_cell.length_b   1.000
_cell.length_c   1.000
_cell.angle_alpha   90.00
_cell.angle_beta   90.00
_cell.angle_gamma   90.00
#
_symmetry.space_group_name_H-M   'P 1'
#
loop_
_entity.id
_entity.type
_entity.pdbx_description
1 polymer ?
#
loop_
_entity_poly.entity_id
_entity_poly.type
_entity_poly.pdbx_seq_one_letter_code
_entity_poly.pdbx_strand_id
1 'polypeptide(L)'
;MMQEANERGLLVEERRRRICELLRERGKVTVDALAARFGTSQVTVRADLSVLESTGALTRTHGGALSVEDTDQPLNVKQLQHYAEKLSIAEAACRLIRDGETIILDSGTTTAEIARRMRKLELRSVNVITNALNIAALLIDVPAVRLIMPGGILRRESNSLSGHMAEAALANLQADRLYLGADGVDPELGVMTPHLAEAELNAKMIRISRQVVVVADSSKFMRRNISLIAKVEQLHLLITDRAAPEAAVEELRRRGVEVQLV
;
A
#
# COMPACT_ATOMS: atom_id res chain seq x y z
N MET A 1 24.53 10.20 15.70
CA MET A 1 25.09 11.14 14.70
C MET A 1 25.12 10.38 13.38
N MET A 2 24.00 10.43 12.65
CA MET A 2 23.70 9.49 11.55
C MET A 2 23.81 10.23 10.21
N GLN A 3 24.42 9.54 9.24
CA GLN A 3 24.92 10.00 7.95
C GLN A 3 24.04 11.03 7.21
N GLU A 4 24.57 12.23 6.94
CA GLU A 4 24.15 13.04 5.79
C GLU A 4 24.65 12.34 4.53
N ALA A 5 23.89 11.37 4.03
CA ALA A 5 24.07 10.89 2.66
C ALA A 5 23.95 12.09 1.72
N ASN A 6 24.85 12.22 0.74
CA ASN A 6 24.86 13.31 -0.21
C ASN A 6 23.59 13.24 -1.09
N GLU A 7 22.50 13.89 -0.67
CA GLU A 7 21.19 13.91 -1.35
C GLU A 7 21.17 14.84 -2.60
N ARG A 8 22.33 15.11 -3.19
CA ARG A 8 22.47 15.90 -4.42
C ARG A 8 22.25 15.03 -5.65
N GLY A 9 21.51 15.57 -6.63
CA GLY A 9 21.27 14.89 -7.91
C GLY A 9 20.18 13.81 -7.88
N LEU A 10 19.32 13.79 -6.85
CA LEU A 10 18.16 12.89 -6.79
C LEU A 10 17.24 13.07 -8.00
N LEU A 11 16.70 11.95 -8.49
CA LEU A 11 15.63 11.98 -9.47
C LEU A 11 14.41 12.72 -8.89
N VAL A 12 13.57 13.26 -9.77
CA VAL A 12 12.41 14.07 -9.37
C VAL A 12 11.50 13.30 -8.39
N GLU A 13 11.20 12.04 -8.69
CA GLU A 13 10.35 11.20 -7.84
C GLU A 13 11.00 10.84 -6.49
N GLU A 14 12.31 10.57 -6.48
CA GLU A 14 13.06 10.30 -5.25
C GLU A 14 13.11 11.53 -4.35
N ARG A 15 13.32 12.71 -4.93
CA ARG A 15 13.33 13.98 -4.20
C ARG A 15 11.95 14.29 -3.61
N ARG A 16 10.88 14.09 -4.37
CA ARG A 16 9.49 14.26 -3.89
C ARG A 16 9.18 13.33 -2.73
N ARG A 17 9.59 12.06 -2.83
CA ARG A 17 9.47 11.08 -1.74
C ARG A 17 10.20 11.55 -0.49
N ARG A 18 11.44 12.02 -0.64
CA ARG A 18 12.26 12.50 0.48
C ARG A 18 11.66 13.74 1.15
N ILE A 19 11.04 14.64 0.39
CA ILE A 19 10.28 15.78 0.92
C ILE A 19 9.13 15.29 1.83
N CYS A 20 8.35 14.29 1.38
CA CYS A 20 7.25 13.73 2.18
C CYS A 20 7.72 13.00 3.45
N GLU A 21 8.90 12.36 3.43
CA GLU A 21 9.53 11.79 4.63
C GLU A 21 9.89 12.88 5.64
N LEU A 22 10.58 13.94 5.18
CA LEU A 22 10.97 15.06 6.04
C LEU A 22 9.77 15.80 6.64
N LEU A 23 8.69 15.93 5.89
CA LEU A 23 7.44 16.51 6.37
C LEU A 23 6.81 15.70 7.50
N ARG A 24 6.83 14.36 7.41
CA ARG A 24 6.33 13.49 8.47
C ARG A 24 7.20 13.56 9.72
N GLU A 25 8.52 13.55 9.55
CA GLU A 25 9.45 13.64 10.67
C GLU A 25 9.38 14.97 11.43
N ARG A 26 9.17 16.09 10.70
CA ARG A 26 9.32 17.44 11.25
C ARG A 26 8.03 18.23 11.36
N GLY A 27 6.92 17.73 10.80
CA GLY A 27 5.63 18.41 10.65
C GLY A 27 5.62 19.56 9.63
N LYS A 28 6.78 20.17 9.34
CA LYS A 28 6.94 21.28 8.41
C LYS A 28 8.30 21.27 7.71
N VAL A 29 8.34 21.80 6.49
CA VAL A 29 9.58 22.03 5.73
C VAL A 29 9.54 23.39 5.05
N THR A 30 10.71 23.99 4.84
CA THR A 30 10.87 25.29 4.14
C THR A 30 11.59 25.10 2.81
N VAL A 31 11.23 25.91 1.81
CA VAL A 31 11.84 25.88 0.47
C VAL A 31 13.37 26.03 0.54
N ASP A 32 13.87 26.93 1.39
CA ASP A 32 15.31 27.20 1.52
C ASP A 32 16.08 25.99 2.06
N ALA A 33 15.57 25.38 3.14
CA ALA A 33 16.16 24.17 3.72
C ALA A 33 16.17 23.00 2.73
N LEU A 34 15.10 22.81 1.95
CA LEU A 34 15.04 21.75 0.94
C LEU A 34 15.99 22.03 -0.24
N ALA A 35 16.08 23.28 -0.69
CA ALA A 35 16.98 23.69 -1.78
C ALA A 35 18.46 23.46 -1.40
N ALA A 36 18.84 23.85 -0.18
CA ALA A 36 20.17 23.62 0.37
C ALA A 36 20.47 22.12 0.52
N ARG A 37 19.52 21.35 1.06
CA ARG A 37 19.67 19.91 1.32
C ARG A 37 19.85 19.09 0.04
N PHE A 38 19.02 19.33 -0.98
CA PHE A 38 19.09 18.59 -2.24
C PHE A 38 20.06 19.20 -3.27
N GLY A 39 20.70 20.32 -2.93
CA GLY A 39 21.56 21.06 -3.86
C GLY A 39 20.85 21.48 -5.14
N THR A 40 19.58 21.88 -5.05
CA THR A 40 18.74 22.28 -6.20
C THR A 40 18.20 23.69 -6.04
N SER A 41 17.65 24.26 -7.10
CA SER A 41 17.11 25.63 -7.05
C SER A 41 15.81 25.69 -6.24
N GLN A 42 15.54 26.84 -5.60
CA GLN A 42 14.24 27.09 -4.97
C GLN A 42 13.08 26.94 -5.97
N VAL A 43 13.30 27.25 -7.25
CA VAL A 43 12.28 27.09 -8.30
C VAL A 43 11.93 25.62 -8.49
N THR A 44 12.93 24.74 -8.51
CA THR A 44 12.75 23.29 -8.59
C THR A 44 11.99 22.76 -7.36
N VAL A 45 12.37 23.18 -6.16
CA VAL A 45 11.66 22.80 -4.93
C VAL A 45 10.20 23.27 -4.96
N ARG A 46 9.94 24.52 -5.38
CA ARG A 46 8.56 25.05 -5.50
C ARG A 46 7.73 24.27 -6.52
N ALA A 47 8.34 23.79 -7.61
CA ALA A 47 7.67 22.92 -8.57
C ALA A 47 7.33 21.55 -7.96
N ASP A 48 8.26 20.93 -7.23
CA ASP A 48 8.00 19.66 -6.53
C ASP A 48 6.90 19.80 -5.47
N LEU A 49 6.94 20.87 -4.66
CA LEU A 49 5.89 21.16 -3.68
C LEU A 49 4.53 21.42 -4.35
N SER A 50 4.50 22.09 -5.51
CA SER A 50 3.25 22.29 -6.27
C SER A 50 2.65 20.97 -6.73
N VAL A 51 3.47 20.03 -7.20
CA VAL A 51 2.99 18.70 -7.62
C VAL A 51 2.50 17.89 -6.42
N LEU A 52 3.25 17.92 -5.31
CA LEU A 52 2.86 17.24 -4.07
C LEU A 52 1.58 17.84 -3.46
N GLU A 53 1.36 19.14 -3.55
CA GLU A 53 0.10 19.77 -3.14
C GLU A 53 -1.06 19.37 -4.04
N SER A 54 -0.86 19.37 -5.37
CA SER A 54 -1.91 18.98 -6.33
C SER A 54 -2.36 17.52 -6.17
N THR A 55 -1.52 16.70 -5.55
CA THR A 55 -1.79 15.30 -5.23
C THR A 55 -2.30 15.10 -3.80
N GLY A 56 -2.42 16.16 -3.00
CA GLY A 56 -2.89 16.12 -1.60
C GLY A 56 -1.83 15.63 -0.60
N ALA A 57 -0.56 15.52 -0.99
CA ALA A 57 0.51 14.97 -0.15
C ALA A 57 1.01 15.94 0.93
N LEU A 58 0.74 17.23 0.79
CA LEU A 58 1.12 18.29 1.70
C LEU A 58 0.21 19.52 1.50
N THR A 59 0.26 20.45 2.45
CA THR A 59 -0.35 21.78 2.30
C THR A 59 0.75 22.83 2.20
N ARG A 60 0.76 23.67 1.15
CA ARG A 60 1.79 24.70 1.03
C ARG A 60 1.49 25.90 1.92
N THR A 61 2.55 26.57 2.33
CA THR A 61 2.52 27.84 3.05
C THR A 61 3.44 28.85 2.38
N HIS A 62 3.37 30.12 2.80
CA HIS A 62 4.30 31.15 2.34
C HIS A 62 5.74 30.80 2.79
N GLY A 63 6.48 30.09 1.94
CA GLY A 63 7.87 29.70 2.17
C GLY A 63 8.11 28.21 2.42
N GLY A 64 7.09 27.36 2.40
CA GLY A 64 7.26 25.95 2.75
C GLY A 64 6.03 25.08 2.55
N ALA A 65 5.97 23.99 3.31
CA ALA A 65 4.85 23.06 3.35
C ALA A 65 4.65 22.50 4.77
N LEU A 66 3.42 22.09 5.06
CA LEU A 66 2.97 21.41 6.28
C LEU A 66 2.46 20.00 5.93
N SER A 67 2.56 19.08 6.90
CA SER A 67 1.99 17.74 6.77
C SER A 67 0.46 17.78 6.79
N VAL A 68 -0.18 16.93 5.99
CA VAL A 68 -1.62 16.65 6.08
C VAL A 68 -1.85 15.65 7.22
N GLU A 69 -2.96 15.79 7.95
CA GLU A 69 -3.35 14.84 9.00
C GLU A 69 -3.51 13.41 8.43
N ASP A 70 -3.35 12.41 9.30
CA ASP A 70 -3.04 11.03 8.94
C ASP A 70 -4.29 10.18 8.57
N THR A 71 -5.48 10.76 8.69
CA THR A 71 -6.74 10.05 8.45
C THR A 71 -7.14 10.10 6.98
N ASP A 72 -7.08 8.94 6.33
CA ASP A 72 -7.61 8.68 4.98
C ASP A 72 -7.00 9.50 3.84
N GLN A 73 -5.67 9.53 3.78
CA GLN A 73 -4.94 10.22 2.73
C GLN A 73 -5.14 9.58 1.34
N PRO A 74 -5.11 10.37 0.25
CA PRO A 74 -5.20 9.86 -1.11
C PRO A 74 -4.08 8.84 -1.45
N LEU A 75 -4.37 7.92 -2.38
CA LEU A 75 -3.51 6.80 -2.73
C LEU A 75 -2.10 7.23 -3.16
N ASN A 76 -2.00 8.27 -3.98
CA ASN A 76 -0.74 8.85 -4.45
C ASN A 76 0.15 9.35 -3.30
N VAL A 77 -0.44 9.89 -2.23
CA VAL A 77 0.26 10.28 -1.00
C VAL A 77 0.79 9.05 -0.29
N LYS A 78 -0.11 8.08 -0.04
CA LYS A 78 0.23 6.81 0.62
C LYS A 78 1.33 6.05 -0.15
N GLN A 79 1.38 6.17 -1.48
CA GLN A 79 2.39 5.52 -2.34
C GLN A 79 3.80 6.04 -2.09
N LEU A 80 3.96 7.32 -1.73
CA LEU A 80 5.26 7.91 -1.43
C LEU A 80 5.76 7.55 -0.02
N GLN A 81 4.85 7.18 0.89
CA GLN A 81 5.21 6.83 2.26
C GLN A 81 5.78 5.42 2.35
N HIS A 82 6.74 5.15 3.24
CA HIS A 82 7.24 3.79 3.54
C HIS A 82 7.51 2.96 2.27
N TYR A 83 8.08 3.59 1.25
CA TYR A 83 8.20 2.98 -0.08
C TYR A 83 9.19 1.81 -0.07
N ALA A 84 10.30 1.94 0.65
CA ALA A 84 11.32 0.90 0.72
C ALA A 84 10.78 -0.37 1.41
N GLU A 85 10.00 -0.18 2.47
CA GLU A 85 9.31 -1.23 3.19
C GLU A 85 8.28 -1.91 2.27
N LYS A 86 7.43 -1.12 1.61
CA LYS A 86 6.46 -1.65 0.63
C LYS A 86 7.11 -2.44 -0.50
N LEU A 87 8.25 -1.97 -0.99
CA LEU A 87 8.99 -2.64 -2.05
C LEU A 87 9.52 -4.00 -1.59
N SER A 88 10.09 -4.06 -0.39
CA SER A 88 10.62 -5.28 0.23
C SER A 88 9.50 -6.29 0.50
N ILE A 89 8.36 -5.81 1.01
CA ILE A 89 7.17 -6.62 1.25
C ILE A 89 6.63 -7.17 -0.08
N ALA A 90 6.54 -6.33 -1.11
CA ALA A 90 6.08 -6.73 -2.43
C ALA A 90 6.99 -7.78 -3.08
N GLU A 91 8.32 -7.66 -2.92
CA GLU A 91 9.27 -8.66 -3.40
C GLU A 91 9.08 -10.02 -2.72
N ALA A 92 8.90 -10.04 -1.40
CA ALA A 92 8.60 -11.27 -0.68
C ALA A 92 7.27 -11.88 -1.10
N ALA A 93 6.22 -11.06 -1.25
CA ALA A 93 4.92 -11.50 -1.74
C ALA A 93 4.99 -12.11 -3.15
N CYS A 94 5.72 -11.47 -4.07
CA CYS A 94 5.88 -11.97 -5.45
C CYS A 94 6.54 -13.36 -5.53
N ARG A 95 7.40 -13.74 -4.57
CA ARG A 95 8.02 -15.07 -4.52
C ARG A 95 7.02 -16.19 -4.22
N LEU A 96 5.83 -15.86 -3.72
CA LEU A 96 4.78 -16.83 -3.42
C LEU A 96 3.86 -17.10 -4.62
N ILE A 97 3.87 -16.23 -5.64
CA ILE A 97 3.01 -16.35 -6.83
C ILE A 97 3.55 -17.45 -7.75
N ARG A 98 2.67 -18.36 -8.16
CA ARG A 98 3.02 -19.48 -9.05
C ARG A 98 2.24 -19.44 -10.36
N ASP A 99 2.79 -20.07 -11.38
CA ASP A 99 2.10 -20.27 -12.66
C ASP A 99 0.77 -21.01 -12.47
N GLY A 100 -0.27 -20.54 -13.16
CA GLY A 100 -1.62 -21.09 -13.15
C GLY A 100 -2.46 -20.69 -11.92
N GLU A 101 -1.90 -19.99 -10.93
CA GLU A 101 -2.67 -19.55 -9.75
C GLU A 101 -3.71 -18.48 -10.11
N THR A 102 -4.78 -18.48 -9.32
CA THR A 102 -5.73 -17.35 -9.26
C THR A 102 -5.45 -16.57 -7.99
N ILE A 103 -5.00 -15.32 -8.13
CA ILE A 103 -4.70 -14.44 -7.01
C ILE A 103 -5.65 -13.25 -6.97
N ILE A 104 -5.89 -12.74 -5.77
CA ILE A 104 -6.59 -11.47 -5.55
C ILE A 104 -5.56 -10.44 -5.08
N LEU A 105 -5.52 -9.30 -5.75
CA LEU A 105 -4.82 -8.10 -5.29
C LEU A 105 -5.85 -7.08 -4.83
N ASP A 106 -5.95 -6.88 -3.51
CA ASP A 106 -6.76 -5.81 -2.93
C ASP A 106 -6.26 -4.43 -3.36
N SER A 107 -7.09 -3.41 -3.19
CA SER A 107 -6.71 -2.01 -3.25
C SER A 107 -5.72 -1.64 -2.15
N GLY A 108 -4.58 -1.10 -2.55
CA GLY A 108 -3.53 -0.74 -1.61
C GLY A 108 -2.26 -0.29 -2.31
N THR A 109 -1.42 0.44 -1.56
CA THR A 109 -0.15 0.92 -2.11
C THR A 109 0.89 -0.20 -2.15
N THR A 110 0.91 -1.08 -1.16
CA THR A 110 1.76 -2.27 -1.13
C THR A 110 1.35 -3.29 -2.19
N THR A 111 0.04 -3.54 -2.37
CA THR A 111 -0.48 -4.44 -3.41
C THR A 111 -0.24 -3.90 -4.83
N ALA A 112 -0.25 -2.57 -5.00
CA ALA A 112 0.20 -1.95 -6.25
C ALA A 112 1.69 -2.18 -6.54
N GLU A 113 2.56 -2.19 -5.51
CA GLU A 113 3.97 -2.58 -5.70
C GLU A 113 4.12 -4.06 -6.11
N ILE A 114 3.28 -4.96 -5.56
CA ILE A 114 3.23 -6.37 -6.02
C ILE A 114 2.92 -6.42 -7.52
N ALA A 115 1.89 -5.71 -7.97
CA ALA A 115 1.52 -5.65 -9.39
C ALA A 115 2.66 -5.10 -10.28
N ARG A 116 3.37 -4.05 -9.83
CA ARG A 116 4.54 -3.52 -10.56
C ARG A 116 5.67 -4.55 -10.64
N ARG A 117 5.91 -5.31 -9.58
CA ARG A 117 6.93 -6.35 -9.54
C ARG A 117 6.55 -7.57 -10.39
N MET A 118 5.27 -7.94 -10.42
CA MET A 118 4.76 -9.02 -11.27
C MET A 118 5.09 -8.83 -12.76
N ARG A 119 5.14 -7.60 -13.26
CA ARG A 119 5.56 -7.30 -14.65
C ARG A 119 6.96 -7.81 -15.01
N LYS A 120 7.80 -8.07 -14.01
CA LYS A 120 9.18 -8.54 -14.16
C LYS A 120 9.31 -10.05 -13.92
N LEU A 121 8.23 -10.73 -13.55
CA LEU A 121 8.24 -12.17 -13.33
C LEU A 121 8.05 -12.89 -14.66
N GLU A 122 8.79 -13.99 -14.83
CA GLU A 122 8.64 -14.90 -15.97
C GLU A 122 7.50 -15.89 -15.69
N LEU A 123 6.26 -15.39 -15.67
CA LEU A 123 5.06 -16.21 -15.55
C LEU A 123 4.53 -16.61 -16.93
N ARG A 124 4.01 -17.83 -17.06
CA ARG A 124 3.32 -18.32 -18.25
C ARG A 124 1.84 -17.94 -18.24
N SER A 125 1.21 -18.07 -17.08
CA SER A 125 -0.19 -17.71 -16.88
C SER A 125 -0.49 -17.43 -15.41
N VAL A 126 -1.29 -16.41 -15.13
CA VAL A 126 -1.83 -16.12 -13.81
C VAL A 126 -3.17 -15.39 -13.95
N ASN A 127 -4.18 -15.78 -13.17
CA ASN A 127 -5.42 -15.04 -13.09
C ASN A 127 -5.31 -14.02 -11.96
N VAL A 128 -5.57 -12.75 -12.24
CA VAL A 128 -5.53 -11.68 -11.24
C VAL A 128 -6.90 -11.06 -11.12
N ILE A 129 -7.51 -11.24 -9.95
CA ILE A 129 -8.71 -10.52 -9.54
C ILE A 129 -8.26 -9.26 -8.79
N THR A 130 -8.72 -8.08 -9.19
CA THR A 130 -8.46 -6.86 -8.42
C THR A 130 -9.64 -5.91 -8.52
N ASN A 131 -9.97 -5.22 -7.42
CA ASN A 131 -10.94 -4.14 -7.41
C ASN A 131 -10.28 -2.77 -7.62
N ALA A 132 -8.96 -2.71 -7.78
CA ALA A 132 -8.20 -1.47 -7.87
C ALA A 132 -7.91 -1.10 -9.34
N LEU A 133 -8.45 0.05 -9.76
CA LEU A 133 -8.32 0.53 -11.14
C LEU A 133 -6.85 0.78 -11.52
N ASN A 134 -6.05 1.30 -10.60
CA ASN A 134 -4.62 1.51 -10.82
C ASN A 134 -3.85 0.19 -10.97
N ILE A 135 -4.24 -0.87 -10.26
CA ILE A 135 -3.61 -2.19 -10.39
C ILE A 135 -4.00 -2.84 -11.71
N ALA A 136 -5.29 -2.77 -12.09
CA ALA A 136 -5.74 -3.23 -13.39
C ALA A 136 -4.98 -2.54 -14.54
N ALA A 137 -4.82 -1.21 -14.47
CA ALA A 137 -4.05 -0.44 -15.44
C ALA A 137 -2.56 -0.84 -15.50
N LEU A 138 -1.95 -1.19 -14.36
CA LEU A 138 -0.56 -1.66 -14.33
C LEU A 138 -0.37 -3.03 -15.00
N LEU A 139 -1.41 -3.86 -15.04
CA LEU A 139 -1.33 -5.24 -15.50
C LEU A 139 -1.95 -5.48 -16.88
N ILE A 140 -2.63 -4.48 -17.45
CA ILE A 140 -3.41 -4.62 -18.69
C ILE A 140 -2.58 -5.13 -19.88
N ASP A 141 -1.31 -4.72 -19.96
CA ASP A 141 -0.39 -5.09 -21.04
C ASP A 141 0.54 -6.24 -20.67
N VAL A 142 0.25 -7.01 -19.62
CA VAL A 142 1.07 -8.16 -19.20
C VAL A 142 0.49 -9.44 -19.81
N PRO A 143 1.13 -10.06 -20.83
CA PRO A 143 0.50 -11.16 -21.59
C PRO A 143 0.16 -12.40 -20.76
N ALA A 144 0.93 -12.66 -19.70
CA ALA A 144 0.68 -13.79 -18.81
C ALA A 144 -0.51 -13.57 -17.87
N VAL A 145 -1.00 -12.34 -17.72
CA VAL A 145 -2.05 -12.00 -16.75
C VAL A 145 -3.42 -12.00 -17.42
N ARG A 146 -4.33 -12.85 -16.92
CA ARG A 146 -5.76 -12.71 -17.17
C ARG A 146 -6.38 -11.85 -16.06
N LEU A 147 -6.83 -10.65 -16.41
CA LEU A 147 -7.44 -9.72 -15.45
C LEU A 147 -8.94 -9.93 -15.29
N ILE A 148 -9.40 -9.93 -14.03
CA ILE A 148 -10.81 -9.93 -13.65
C ILE A 148 -11.03 -8.75 -12.70
N MET A 149 -11.95 -7.86 -13.05
CA MET A 149 -12.25 -6.67 -12.24
C MET A 149 -13.73 -6.66 -11.86
N PRO A 150 -14.09 -6.77 -10.57
CA PRO A 150 -15.49 -6.93 -10.11
C PRO A 150 -16.44 -5.76 -10.45
N GLY A 151 -15.97 -4.65 -11.04
CA GLY A 151 -16.78 -3.45 -11.25
C GLY A 151 -17.21 -2.81 -9.93
N GLY A 152 -18.22 -1.94 -9.94
CA GLY A 152 -18.77 -1.30 -8.75
C GLY A 152 -18.69 0.23 -8.77
N ILE A 153 -18.80 0.84 -7.59
CA ILE A 153 -18.71 2.29 -7.40
C ILE A 153 -17.25 2.67 -7.14
N LEU A 154 -16.73 3.62 -7.92
CA LEU A 154 -15.36 4.09 -7.80
C LEU A 154 -15.21 5.03 -6.60
N ARG A 155 -14.33 4.66 -5.67
CA ARG A 155 -13.77 5.55 -4.67
C ARG A 155 -12.49 6.17 -5.22
N ARG A 156 -12.45 7.49 -5.36
CA ARG A 156 -11.35 8.21 -6.03
C ARG A 156 -10.09 8.23 -5.20
N GLU A 157 -10.24 8.26 -3.88
CA GLU A 157 -9.15 8.39 -2.93
C GLU A 157 -8.26 7.15 -2.90
N SER A 158 -8.83 5.95 -3.05
CA SER A 158 -8.11 4.67 -3.13
C SER A 158 -7.99 4.09 -4.55
N ASN A 159 -8.62 4.72 -5.55
CA ASN A 159 -8.80 4.17 -6.89
C ASN A 159 -9.38 2.74 -6.88
N SER A 160 -10.27 2.45 -5.93
CA SER A 160 -10.87 1.13 -5.75
C SER A 160 -12.36 1.15 -6.07
N LEU A 161 -12.86 0.02 -6.54
CA LEU A 161 -14.26 -0.22 -6.81
C LEU A 161 -14.86 -1.05 -5.67
N SER A 162 -16.03 -0.66 -5.19
CA SER A 162 -16.73 -1.40 -4.13
C SER A 162 -18.25 -1.39 -4.30
N GLY A 163 -18.95 -2.01 -3.35
CA GLY A 163 -20.40 -2.08 -3.29
C GLY A 163 -21.00 -3.34 -3.92
N HIS A 164 -22.33 -3.42 -3.86
CA HIS A 164 -23.10 -4.64 -4.16
C HIS A 164 -22.79 -5.30 -5.52
N MET A 165 -22.51 -4.52 -6.57
CA MET A 165 -22.14 -5.09 -7.88
C MET A 165 -20.79 -5.82 -7.82
N ALA A 166 -19.81 -5.23 -7.15
CA ALA A 166 -18.49 -5.82 -6.94
C ALA A 166 -18.60 -7.10 -6.11
N GLU A 167 -19.38 -7.07 -5.03
CA GLU A 167 -19.61 -8.24 -4.19
C GLU A 167 -20.31 -9.37 -4.94
N ALA A 168 -21.32 -9.06 -5.77
CA ALA A 168 -22.02 -10.03 -6.57
C ALA A 168 -21.10 -10.67 -7.62
N ALA A 169 -20.20 -9.89 -8.23
CA ALA A 169 -19.22 -10.40 -9.17
C ALA A 169 -18.22 -11.38 -8.54
N LEU A 170 -17.94 -11.25 -7.24
CA LEU A 170 -17.07 -12.17 -6.49
C LEU A 170 -17.77 -13.49 -6.09
N ALA A 171 -19.11 -13.55 -6.12
CA ALA A 171 -19.87 -14.64 -5.49
C ALA A 171 -19.56 -16.05 -6.01
N ASN A 172 -19.19 -16.17 -7.29
CA ASN A 172 -18.91 -17.46 -7.94
C ASN A 172 -17.42 -17.63 -8.30
N LEU A 173 -16.55 -16.80 -7.72
CA LEU A 173 -15.11 -16.89 -7.92
C LEU A 173 -14.46 -17.64 -6.76
N GLN A 174 -13.27 -18.16 -7.03
CA GLN A 174 -12.38 -18.77 -6.05
C GLN A 174 -10.96 -18.31 -6.36
N ALA A 175 -10.16 -18.10 -5.32
CA ALA A 175 -8.77 -17.73 -5.45
C ALA A 175 -7.88 -18.62 -4.58
N ASP A 176 -6.69 -18.89 -5.08
CA ASP A 176 -5.66 -19.59 -4.32
C ASP A 176 -5.10 -18.68 -3.21
N ARG A 177 -4.95 -17.39 -3.51
CA ARG A 177 -4.34 -16.44 -2.58
C ARG A 177 -4.91 -15.03 -2.69
N LEU A 178 -5.22 -14.41 -1.55
CA LEU A 178 -5.48 -12.98 -1.43
C LEU A 178 -4.25 -12.28 -0.86
N TYR A 179 -3.81 -11.22 -1.52
CA TYR A 179 -2.91 -10.21 -0.96
C TYR A 179 -3.73 -9.02 -0.48
N LEU A 180 -3.92 -8.95 0.84
CA LEU A 180 -4.77 -7.97 1.50
C LEU A 180 -3.92 -6.78 2.02
N GLY A 181 -4.29 -5.57 1.62
CA GLY A 181 -3.72 -4.36 2.20
C GLY A 181 -4.30 -4.07 3.59
N ALA A 182 -3.63 -3.21 4.36
CA ALA A 182 -4.11 -2.79 5.68
C ALA A 182 -3.92 -1.30 5.90
N ASP A 183 -4.95 -0.63 6.44
CA ASP A 183 -4.83 0.69 7.04
C ASP A 183 -4.56 0.62 8.56
N GLY A 184 -4.82 -0.55 9.16
CA GLY A 184 -4.48 -0.86 10.55
C GLY A 184 -4.37 -2.36 10.79
N VAL A 185 -3.39 -2.75 11.59
CA VAL A 185 -3.18 -4.12 12.08
C VAL A 185 -3.12 -4.07 13.60
N ASP A 186 -4.12 -4.66 14.23
CA ASP A 186 -4.19 -4.83 15.68
C ASP A 186 -3.99 -6.33 15.99
N PRO A 187 -2.95 -6.73 16.76
CA PRO A 187 -2.68 -8.13 17.07
C PRO A 187 -3.78 -8.85 17.86
N GLU A 188 -4.69 -8.11 18.52
CA GLU A 188 -5.83 -8.64 19.26
C GLU A 188 -7.10 -8.68 18.39
N LEU A 189 -7.30 -7.70 17.51
CA LEU A 189 -8.53 -7.60 16.72
C LEU A 189 -8.40 -8.14 15.29
N GLY A 190 -7.32 -7.77 14.58
CA GLY A 190 -7.05 -8.14 13.20
C GLY A 190 -6.82 -6.95 12.27
N VAL A 191 -7.20 -7.10 11.00
CA VAL A 191 -6.98 -6.10 9.94
C VAL A 191 -8.17 -5.15 9.86
N MET A 192 -7.91 -3.85 9.81
CA MET A 192 -8.93 -2.81 9.89
C MET A 192 -8.77 -1.75 8.77
N THR A 193 -9.88 -1.13 8.39
CA THR A 193 -9.96 0.00 7.43
C THR A 193 -10.92 1.07 7.94
N PRO A 194 -10.70 2.36 7.61
CA PRO A 194 -11.69 3.40 7.88
C PRO A 194 -12.95 3.31 6.99
N HIS A 195 -12.98 2.44 5.96
CA HIS A 195 -14.07 2.39 4.98
C HIS A 195 -14.91 1.12 5.08
N LEU A 196 -16.20 1.27 5.42
CA LEU A 196 -17.11 0.14 5.59
C LEU A 196 -17.28 -0.68 4.29
N ALA A 197 -17.47 0.00 3.14
CA ALA A 197 -17.66 -0.67 1.85
C ALA A 197 -16.39 -1.44 1.39
N GLU A 198 -15.19 -0.96 1.72
CA GLU A 198 -13.94 -1.69 1.46
C GLU A 198 -13.87 -2.92 2.38
N ALA A 199 -14.24 -2.78 3.66
CA ALA A 199 -14.28 -3.91 4.60
C ALA A 199 -15.24 -5.02 4.17
N GLU A 200 -16.43 -4.65 3.70
CA GLU A 200 -17.44 -5.60 3.20
C GLU A 200 -16.93 -6.38 1.99
N LEU A 201 -16.37 -5.70 0.99
CA LEU A 201 -15.82 -6.34 -0.19
C LEU A 201 -14.62 -7.23 0.16
N ASN A 202 -13.69 -6.74 0.98
CA ASN A 202 -12.49 -7.48 1.37
C ASN A 202 -12.85 -8.71 2.22
N ALA A 203 -13.90 -8.63 3.05
CA ALA A 203 -14.45 -9.80 3.74
C ALA A 203 -14.98 -10.86 2.76
N LYS A 204 -15.54 -10.49 1.60
CA LYS A 204 -15.89 -11.45 0.53
C LYS A 204 -14.65 -12.04 -0.11
N MET A 205 -13.63 -11.22 -0.41
CA MET A 205 -12.36 -11.69 -0.97
C MET A 205 -11.69 -12.72 -0.07
N ILE A 206 -11.72 -12.51 1.26
CA ILE A 206 -11.22 -13.46 2.25
C ILE A 206 -11.97 -14.80 2.15
N ARG A 207 -13.31 -14.78 2.09
CA ARG A 207 -14.12 -16.01 2.06
C ARG A 207 -13.89 -16.87 0.82
N ILE A 208 -13.54 -16.26 -0.31
CA ILE A 208 -13.29 -16.99 -1.56
C ILE A 208 -11.82 -17.38 -1.75
N SER A 209 -10.95 -17.04 -0.80
CA SER A 209 -9.51 -17.26 -0.91
C SER A 209 -9.05 -18.40 -0.01
N ARG A 210 -8.25 -19.33 -0.56
CA ARG A 210 -7.68 -20.45 0.20
C ARG A 210 -6.60 -19.99 1.18
N GLN A 211 -5.82 -18.98 0.82
CA GLN A 211 -4.79 -18.39 1.67
C GLN A 211 -4.96 -16.86 1.72
N VAL A 212 -4.95 -16.30 2.92
CA VAL A 212 -4.99 -14.85 3.16
C VAL A 212 -3.61 -14.38 3.59
N VAL A 213 -2.98 -13.59 2.73
CA VAL A 213 -1.67 -12.97 2.94
C VAL A 213 -1.86 -11.48 3.15
N VAL A 214 -1.59 -10.99 4.36
CA VAL A 214 -1.61 -9.56 4.67
C VAL A 214 -0.25 -8.96 4.32
N VAL A 215 -0.27 -7.81 3.63
CA VAL A 215 0.93 -7.07 3.23
C VAL A 215 0.88 -5.66 3.79
N ALA A 216 1.60 -5.43 4.89
CA ALA A 216 1.52 -4.19 5.65
C ALA A 216 2.88 -3.79 6.19
N ASP A 217 3.26 -2.53 6.02
CA ASP A 217 4.46 -1.97 6.65
C ASP A 217 4.20 -1.68 8.15
N SER A 218 5.28 -1.56 8.91
CA SER A 218 5.30 -1.40 10.36
C SER A 218 4.51 -0.18 10.85
N SER A 219 4.33 0.85 10.02
CA SER A 219 3.52 2.02 10.36
C SER A 219 2.03 1.70 10.57
N LYS A 220 1.56 0.55 10.08
CA LYS A 220 0.16 0.10 10.18
C LYS A 220 -0.15 -0.61 11.48
N PHE A 221 0.84 -0.98 12.28
CA PHE A 221 0.63 -1.67 13.54
C PHE A 221 0.03 -0.77 14.61
N MET A 222 -0.79 -1.36 15.49
CA MET A 222 -1.45 -0.70 16.61
C MET A 222 -2.36 0.48 16.19
N ARG A 223 -2.72 0.55 14.91
CA ARG A 223 -3.71 1.49 14.39
C ARG A 223 -5.08 0.82 14.37
N ARG A 224 -6.03 1.40 15.11
CA ARG A 224 -7.43 0.99 15.06
C ARG A 224 -8.21 1.87 14.11
N ASN A 225 -9.09 1.27 13.33
CA ASN A 225 -10.03 1.96 12.46
C ASN A 225 -11.47 1.56 12.80
N ILE A 226 -12.45 2.22 12.19
CA ILE A 226 -13.86 2.01 12.52
C ILE A 226 -14.42 0.66 12.04
N SER A 227 -13.78 0.02 11.05
CA SER A 227 -14.26 -1.23 10.46
C SER A 227 -13.21 -2.34 10.49
N LEU A 228 -13.64 -3.54 10.91
CA LEU A 228 -12.83 -4.76 10.89
C LEU A 228 -13.02 -5.48 9.56
N ILE A 229 -11.93 -5.71 8.84
CA ILE A 229 -11.91 -6.49 7.60
C ILE A 229 -11.84 -7.99 7.91
N ALA A 230 -10.88 -8.35 8.77
CA ALA A 230 -10.52 -9.73 9.05
C ALA A 230 -10.12 -9.88 10.51
N LYS A 231 -10.63 -10.90 11.19
CA LYS A 231 -10.06 -11.34 12.47
C LYS A 231 -8.69 -11.97 12.26
N VAL A 232 -7.85 -11.95 13.29
CA VAL A 232 -6.51 -12.55 13.26
C VAL A 232 -6.55 -14.02 12.84
N GLU A 233 -7.54 -14.79 13.29
CA GLU A 233 -7.70 -16.22 12.95
C GLU A 233 -7.99 -16.48 11.46
N GLN A 234 -8.38 -15.45 10.71
CA GLN A 234 -8.61 -15.58 9.27
C GLN A 234 -7.34 -15.35 8.45
N LEU A 235 -6.26 -14.90 9.10
CA LEU A 235 -4.99 -14.59 8.47
C LEU A 235 -4.11 -15.84 8.46
N HIS A 236 -3.46 -16.09 7.34
CA HIS A 236 -2.54 -17.23 7.22
C HIS A 236 -1.09 -16.76 7.31
N LEU A 237 -0.78 -15.65 6.62
CA LEU A 237 0.56 -15.06 6.58
C LEU A 237 0.46 -13.53 6.67
N LEU A 238 1.34 -12.91 7.43
CA LEU A 238 1.63 -11.48 7.40
C LEU A 238 3.06 -11.27 6.93
N ILE A 239 3.22 -10.46 5.87
CA ILE A 239 4.53 -10.00 5.40
C ILE A 239 4.68 -8.52 5.80
N THR A 240 5.70 -8.22 6.59
CA THR A 240 5.96 -6.88 7.12
C THR A 240 7.46 -6.61 7.24
N ASP A 241 7.86 -5.34 7.34
CA ASP A 241 9.26 -4.97 7.54
C ASP A 241 9.74 -5.18 8.98
N ARG A 242 11.05 -5.23 9.15
CA ARG A 242 11.71 -5.47 10.45
C ARG A 242 11.46 -4.42 11.53
N ALA A 243 10.90 -3.26 11.20
CA ALA A 243 10.53 -2.27 12.21
C ALA A 243 9.16 -2.56 12.88
N ALA A 244 8.48 -3.65 12.49
CA ALA A 244 7.25 -4.08 13.16
C ALA A 244 7.51 -4.36 14.66
N PRO A 245 6.62 -3.90 15.58
CA PRO A 245 6.82 -4.09 17.00
C PRO A 245 6.92 -5.58 17.37
N GLU A 246 7.99 -5.97 18.08
CA GLU A 246 8.27 -7.36 18.43
C GLU A 246 7.12 -8.03 19.17
N ALA A 247 6.55 -7.36 20.20
CA ALA A 247 5.41 -7.85 20.95
C ALA A 247 4.17 -8.10 20.06
N ALA A 248 3.95 -7.27 19.05
CA ALA A 248 2.85 -7.45 18.10
C ALA A 248 3.07 -8.66 17.19
N VAL A 249 4.31 -8.85 16.73
CA VAL A 249 4.71 -10.01 15.91
C VAL A 249 4.58 -11.31 16.69
N GLU A 250 5.04 -11.34 17.94
CA GLU A 250 4.92 -12.49 18.83
C GLU A 250 3.46 -12.85 19.09
N GLU A 251 2.61 -11.85 19.32
CA GLU A 251 1.18 -12.07 19.54
C GLU A 251 0.50 -12.71 18.32
N LEU A 252 0.77 -12.20 17.12
CA LEU A 252 0.23 -12.75 15.88
C LEU A 252 0.68 -14.20 15.67
N ARG A 253 1.96 -14.50 15.92
CA ARG A 253 2.51 -15.87 15.86
C ARG A 253 1.84 -16.79 16.87
N ARG A 254 1.64 -16.32 18.10
CA ARG A 254 0.95 -17.08 19.16
C ARG A 254 -0.48 -17.46 18.76
N ARG A 255 -1.14 -16.61 17.97
CA ARG A 255 -2.49 -16.84 17.44
C ARG A 255 -2.53 -17.63 16.12
N GLY A 256 -1.39 -18.18 15.70
CA GLY A 256 -1.30 -19.08 14.55
C GLY A 256 -1.08 -18.39 13.20
N VAL A 257 -0.81 -17.07 13.18
CA VAL A 257 -0.47 -16.36 11.95
C VAL A 257 1.03 -16.52 11.68
N GLU A 258 1.39 -16.99 10.50
CA GLU A 258 2.80 -16.95 10.07
C GLU A 258 3.22 -15.49 9.86
N VAL A 259 4.37 -15.08 10.40
CA VAL A 259 4.88 -13.71 10.21
C VAL A 259 6.26 -13.74 9.58
N GLN A 260 6.35 -13.23 8.35
CA GLN A 260 7.56 -13.06 7.59
C GLN A 260 8.06 -11.61 7.69
N LEU A 261 9.25 -11.44 8.27
CA LEU A 261 9.92 -10.15 8.36
C LEU A 261 10.86 -9.96 7.17
N VAL A 262 10.76 -8.81 6.48
CA VAL A 262 11.65 -8.40 5.40
C VAL A 262 12.59 -7.28 5.82
#